data_AF-A0A2I0H6M2-F1
#
_entry.id   AF-A0A2I0H6M2-F1
#
_cell.length_a   1.000
_cell.length_b   1.000
_cell.length_c   1.000
_cell.angle_alpha   90.00
_cell.angle_beta   90.00
_cell.angle_gamma   90.00
#
_symmetry.space_group_name_H-M   'P 1'
#
loop_
_entity.id
_entity.type
_entity.pdbx_description
1 polymer ?
#
loop_
_entity_poly.entity_id
_entity_poly.type
_entity_poly.pdbx_seq_one_letter_code
_entity_poly.pdbx_strand_id
1 'polypeptide(L)'
;MRFLVHNQVFKAKAVATQEATTYLQTELSWCLLKGGEKSMASFILFESTPIMLAPWHGLSAWVSSNKAAPPPFEATHSQDIWAYTAQNPEH
;
A
#
# COMPACT_ATOMS: atom_id res chain seq x y z
N MET A 1 14.65 1.47 -9.36
CA MET A 1 14.82 0.00 -9.25
C MET A 1 15.71 -0.46 -8.10
N ARG A 2 16.84 0.18 -7.78
CA ARG A 2 17.73 -0.28 -6.68
C ARG A 2 17.03 -0.45 -5.32
N PHE A 3 16.14 0.47 -4.95
CA PHE A 3 15.31 0.36 -3.74
C PHE A 3 14.43 -0.89 -3.75
N LEU A 4 13.69 -1.15 -4.83
CA LEU A 4 12.81 -2.31 -4.93
C LEU A 4 13.59 -3.64 -4.98
N VAL A 5 14.81 -3.61 -5.52
CA VAL A 5 15.73 -4.77 -5.46
C VAL A 5 16.24 -5.00 -4.04
N HIS A 6 16.60 -3.94 -3.33
CA HIS A 6 17.00 -4.03 -1.93
C HIS A 6 15.86 -4.57 -1.04
N ASN A 7 14.62 -4.16 -1.32
CA ASN A 7 13.41 -4.65 -0.66
C ASN A 7 12.90 -6.00 -1.20
N GLN A 8 13.70 -6.72 -2.00
CA GLN A 8 13.40 -8.07 -2.51
C GLN A 8 12.14 -8.16 -3.41
N VAL A 9 11.58 -7.03 -3.85
CA VAL A 9 10.44 -7.00 -4.79
C VAL A 9 10.89 -7.44 -6.17
N PHE A 10 12.11 -7.09 -6.58
CA PHE A 10 12.72 -7.56 -7.83
C PHE A 10 14.13 -8.09 -7.57
N LYS A 11 14.65 -8.94 -8.46
CA LYS A 11 16.05 -9.38 -8.44
C LYS A 11 16.82 -8.75 -9.59
N ALA A 12 17.93 -8.09 -9.30
CA ALA A 12 18.83 -7.61 -10.34
C ALA A 12 19.76 -8.75 -10.78
N LYS A 13 19.91 -8.94 -12.09
CA LYS A 13 20.88 -9.85 -12.71
C LYS A 13 21.75 -9.05 -13.67
N ALA A 14 23.05 -8.97 -13.35
CA ALA A 14 24.04 -8.42 -14.25
C ALA A 14 24.26 -9.39 -15.42
N VAL A 15 24.12 -8.90 -16.64
CA VAL A 15 24.40 -9.68 -17.86
C VAL A 15 25.83 -9.40 -18.27
N ALA A 16 26.64 -10.45 -18.45
CA ALA A 16 28.07 -10.33 -18.72
C ALA A 16 28.42 -9.67 -20.07
N THR A 17 27.45 -9.49 -20.96
CA THR A 17 27.64 -9.08 -22.36
C THR A 17 27.01 -7.73 -22.74
N GLN A 18 26.26 -7.08 -21.84
CA GLN A 18 25.66 -5.76 -22.09
C GLN A 18 25.74 -4.90 -20.81
N GLU A 19 25.94 -3.59 -20.97
CA GLU A 19 25.90 -2.59 -19.89
C GLU A 19 24.53 -2.48 -19.20
N ALA A 20 23.54 -3.30 -19.60
CA ALA A 20 22.18 -3.28 -19.10
C ALA A 20 21.97 -4.29 -17.95
N THR A 21 21.57 -3.79 -16.78
CA THR A 21 21.11 -4.62 -15.67
C THR A 21 19.70 -5.13 -15.96
N THR A 22 19.50 -6.45 -15.97
CA THR A 22 18.16 -7.05 -16.11
C THR A 22 17.50 -7.21 -14.75
N TYR A 23 16.18 -7.06 -14.69
CA TYR A 23 15.39 -7.24 -13.47
C TYR A 23 14.43 -8.42 -13.63
N LEU A 24 14.51 -9.35 -12.71
CA LEU A 24 13.68 -10.55 -12.65
C LEU A 24 12.60 -10.37 -11.58
N GLN A 25 11.44 -10.98 -11.83
CA GLN A 25 10.34 -11.03 -10.88
C GLN A 25 10.66 -11.97 -9.71
N THR A 26 10.18 -11.60 -8.52
CA THR A 26 10.08 -12.45 -7.32
C THR A 26 8.62 -12.68 -6.97
N GLU A 27 8.31 -13.65 -6.11
CA GLU A 27 6.94 -13.91 -5.61
C GLU A 27 6.19 -12.64 -5.17
N LEU A 28 6.90 -11.67 -4.56
CA LEU A 28 6.30 -10.38 -4.18
C LEU A 28 5.89 -9.54 -5.38
N SER A 29 6.69 -9.50 -6.44
CA SER A 29 6.29 -8.81 -7.68
C SER A 29 5.14 -9.50 -8.41
N TRP A 30 4.90 -10.80 -8.20
CA TRP A 30 3.73 -11.47 -8.75
C TRP A 30 2.43 -10.96 -8.12
N CYS A 31 2.44 -10.64 -6.83
CA CYS A 31 1.31 -9.99 -6.17
C CYS A 31 1.02 -8.59 -6.73
N LEU A 32 1.93 -7.97 -7.49
CA LEU A 32 1.74 -6.66 -8.13
C LEU A 32 1.23 -6.77 -9.57
N LEU A 33 1.14 -7.98 -10.14
CA LEU A 33 0.72 -8.17 -11.52
C LEU A 33 -0.77 -7.89 -11.70
N LYS A 34 -1.10 -7.11 -12.73
CA LYS A 34 -2.49 -6.82 -13.10
C LYS A 34 -3.17 -8.10 -13.59
N GLY A 35 -4.32 -8.44 -12.99
CA GLY A 35 -5.15 -9.57 -13.42
C GLY A 35 -4.69 -10.96 -12.96
N GLY A 36 -3.69 -11.06 -12.08
CA GLY A 36 -3.38 -12.32 -11.40
C GLY A 36 -4.47 -12.67 -10.38
N GLU A 37 -4.83 -13.94 -10.23
CA GLU A 37 -5.81 -14.40 -9.22
C GLU A 37 -5.45 -13.98 -7.79
N LYS A 38 -4.14 -13.84 -7.52
CA LYS A 38 -3.57 -13.40 -6.23
C LYS A 38 -3.03 -11.97 -6.28
N SER A 39 -3.50 -11.15 -7.22
CA SER A 39 -3.08 -9.77 -7.33
C SER A 39 -3.53 -8.98 -6.10
N MET A 40 -2.57 -8.34 -5.44
CA MET A 40 -2.77 -7.39 -4.35
C MET A 40 -2.62 -5.94 -4.82
N ALA A 41 -2.46 -5.71 -6.13
CA ALA A 41 -2.21 -4.38 -6.67
C ALA A 41 -3.31 -3.36 -6.27
N SER A 42 -4.58 -3.76 -6.33
CA SER A 42 -5.70 -2.90 -5.91
C SER A 42 -5.67 -2.58 -4.42
N PHE A 43 -5.38 -3.57 -3.57
CA PHE A 43 -5.29 -3.36 -2.12
C PHE A 43 -4.12 -2.44 -1.73
N ILE A 44 -2.96 -2.62 -2.36
CA ILE A 44 -1.80 -1.75 -2.13
C ILE A 44 -2.11 -0.32 -2.60
N LEU A 45 -2.81 -0.16 -3.73
CA LEU A 45 -3.21 1.15 -4.22
C LEU A 45 -4.19 1.83 -3.23
N PHE A 46 -5.18 1.09 -2.73
CA PHE A 46 -6.14 1.55 -1.74
C PHE A 46 -5.43 2.09 -0.48
N GLU A 47 -4.56 1.29 0.13
CA GLU A 47 -3.81 1.66 1.33
C GLU A 47 -2.77 2.77 1.09
N SER A 48 -2.31 2.95 -0.15
CA SER A 48 -1.35 4.00 -0.52
C SER A 48 -2.02 5.35 -0.85
N THR A 49 -3.35 5.44 -0.82
CA THR A 49 -4.05 6.68 -1.10
C THR A 49 -3.93 7.66 0.07
N PRO A 50 -3.89 8.99 -0.18
CA PRO A 50 -3.83 9.98 0.90
C PRO A 50 -4.98 9.86 1.91
N ILE A 51 -6.14 9.37 1.46
CA ILE A 51 -7.33 9.20 2.29
C ILE A 51 -7.15 8.05 3.27
N MET A 52 -6.59 6.91 2.83
CA MET A 52 -6.24 5.82 3.74
C MET A 52 -5.01 6.12 4.60
N LEU A 53 -4.09 6.96 4.11
CA LEU A 53 -2.89 7.34 4.86
C LEU A 53 -3.15 8.41 5.95
N ALA A 54 -4.09 9.33 5.73
CA ALA A 54 -4.35 10.45 6.64
C ALA A 54 -4.68 10.04 8.10
N PRO A 55 -5.52 9.01 8.35
CA PRO A 55 -5.84 8.55 9.70
C PRO A 55 -4.64 8.09 10.53
N TRP A 56 -3.58 7.58 9.89
CA TRP A 56 -2.39 7.08 10.60
C TRP A 56 -1.64 8.19 11.35
N HIS A 57 -1.75 9.44 10.89
CA HIS A 57 -1.15 10.59 11.58
C HIS A 57 -1.80 10.86 12.95
N GLY A 58 -3.08 10.53 13.12
CA GLY A 58 -3.83 10.69 14.37
C GLY A 58 -3.73 9.50 15.32
N LEU A 59 -3.11 8.39 14.90
CA LEU A 59 -3.16 7.12 15.64
C LEU A 59 -2.54 7.22 17.04
N SER A 60 -1.40 7.91 17.18
CA SER A 60 -0.75 8.07 18.49
C SER A 60 -1.62 8.85 19.47
N ALA A 61 -2.22 9.95 19.03
CA ALA A 61 -3.10 10.76 19.88
C ALA A 61 -4.33 9.97 20.31
N TRP A 62 -4.91 9.19 19.40
CA TRP A 62 -6.04 8.33 19.69
C TRP A 62 -5.72 7.27 20.76
N VAL A 63 -4.58 6.57 20.63
CA VAL A 63 -4.12 5.59 21.62
C VAL A 63 -3.86 6.25 22.99
N SER A 64 -3.19 7.40 23.00
CA SER A 64 -2.91 8.15 24.24
C SER A 64 -4.19 8.66 24.94
N SER A 65 -5.26 8.90 24.21
CA SER A 65 -6.57 9.30 24.78
C SER A 65 -7.34 8.15 25.42
N ASN A 66 -6.75 6.97 25.57
CA ASN A 66 -7.42 5.73 26.00
C ASN A 66 -8.66 5.41 25.14
N LYS A 67 -8.60 5.74 23.85
CA LYS A 67 -9.68 5.54 22.87
C LYS A 67 -10.99 6.28 23.25
N ALA A 68 -10.89 7.38 24.01
CA ALA A 68 -12.04 8.22 24.33
C ALA A 68 -12.53 9.03 23.12
N ALA A 69 -11.66 9.28 22.15
CA ALA A 69 -12.02 9.91 20.87
C ALA A 69 -12.50 8.87 19.83
N PRO A 70 -13.26 9.29 18.80
CA PRO A 70 -13.62 8.43 17.68
C PRO A 70 -12.38 7.79 17.02
N PRO A 71 -12.52 6.63 16.36
CA PRO A 71 -11.43 5.99 15.62
C PRO A 71 -10.75 6.99 14.66
N PRO A 72 -9.43 6.88 14.41
CA PRO A 72 -8.70 7.89 13.64
C PRO A 72 -9.27 8.14 12.24
N PHE A 73 -9.87 7.13 11.62
CA PHE A 73 -10.52 7.27 10.32
C PHE A 73 -11.74 8.20 10.39
N GLU A 74 -12.64 7.92 11.34
CA GLU A 74 -13.83 8.74 11.58
C GLU A 74 -13.47 10.14 12.05
N ALA A 75 -12.47 10.27 12.93
CA ALA A 75 -11.97 11.56 13.37
C ALA A 75 -11.40 12.43 12.24
N THR A 76 -10.85 11.81 11.19
CA THR A 76 -10.24 12.51 10.04
C THR A 76 -11.26 12.82 8.95
N HIS A 77 -12.13 11.87 8.63
CA HIS A 77 -13.03 11.93 7.46
C HIS A 77 -14.49 12.17 7.81
N SER A 78 -14.82 12.32 9.10
CA SER A 78 -16.17 12.55 9.65
C SER A 78 -17.19 11.44 9.31
N GLN A 79 -16.71 10.29 8.86
CA GLN A 79 -17.51 9.11 8.53
C GLN A 79 -16.67 7.86 8.78
N ASP A 80 -17.32 6.73 9.04
CA ASP A 80 -16.63 5.47 9.19
C ASP A 80 -16.12 4.92 7.84
N ILE A 81 -15.18 3.98 7.91
CA ILE A 81 -14.53 3.40 6.73
C ILE A 81 -15.51 2.63 5.83
N TRP A 82 -16.56 2.02 6.38
CA TRP A 82 -17.55 1.27 5.61
C TRP A 82 -18.51 2.23 4.89
N ALA A 83 -18.97 3.28 5.57
CA ALA A 83 -19.75 4.33 4.92
C ALA A 83 -18.97 5.03 3.80
N TYR A 84 -17.67 5.28 4.01
CA TYR A 84 -16.80 5.86 2.99
C TYR A 84 -16.67 4.95 1.76
N THR A 85 -16.32 3.68 1.97
CA THR A 85 -16.12 2.71 0.87
C THR A 85 -17.43 2.37 0.14
N ALA A 86 -18.58 2.41 0.81
CA ALA A 86 -19.88 2.28 0.16
C ALA A 86 -20.22 3.44 -0.79
N GLN A 87 -19.72 4.64 -0.50
CA GLN A 87 -19.95 5.85 -1.32
C GLN A 87 -18.93 6.02 -2.46
N ASN A 88 -17.76 5.40 -2.34
CA ASN A 88 -16.65 5.51 -3.31
C ASN A 88 -16.30 4.12 -3.86
N PRO A 89 -17.13 3.54 -4.75
CA PRO A 89 -16.92 2.19 -5.30
C PRO A 89 -15.68 2.09 -6.22
N GLU A 90 -15.13 3.22 -6.66
CA GLU A 90 -13.90 3.30 -7.44
C GLU A 90 -12.61 3.15 -6.61
N HIS A 91 -12.73 3.19 -5.27
CA HIS A 91 -11.61 3.05 -4.35
C HIS A 91 -11.17 1.61 -4.12
#